data_AF-A0A8H2JLI0-F1
#
_entry.id   AF-A0A8H2JLI0-F1
#
_cell.length_a   1.000
_cell.length_b   1.000
_cell.length_c   1.000
_cell.angle_alpha   90.00
_cell.angle_beta   90.00
_cell.angle_gamma   90.00
#
_symmetry.space_group_name_H-M   'P 1'
#
loop_
_entity.id
_entity.type
_entity.pdbx_description
1 polymer ?
#
loop_
_entity_poly.entity_id
_entity_poly.type
_entity_poly.pdbx_seq_one_letter_code
_entity_poly.pdbx_strand_id
1 'polypeptide(L)'
;VTLEDVLEICRVEKPKGVIVQYGGQTPLKLARALEAAGVPIIGTSPDAIDRAEDRERFQQMVERLNLRQPPNATVRSEDEAIRAASKIGYPLVVRPSYVLGGRAMEIVYEEEELKRYLRDAVKVSNDSPVLLDHFLNCAIEMDV
;
A
#
# COMPACT_ATOMS: atom_id res chain seq x y z
N VAL A 1 -5.91 2.08 -19.92
CA VAL A 1 -6.35 3.45 -19.58
C VAL A 1 -5.16 4.19 -19.04
N THR A 2 -4.74 5.26 -19.71
CA THR A 2 -3.60 6.08 -19.29
C THR A 2 -4.08 7.41 -18.71
N LEU A 3 -3.17 8.14 -18.06
CA LEU A 3 -3.45 9.50 -17.60
C LEU A 3 -3.84 10.41 -18.77
N GLU A 4 -3.11 10.33 -19.89
CA GLU A 4 -3.32 11.14 -21.08
C GLU A 4 -4.73 10.97 -21.65
N ASP A 5 -5.18 9.73 -21.82
CA ASP A 5 -6.53 9.44 -22.32
C ASP A 5 -7.61 10.12 -21.47
N VAL A 6 -7.47 10.04 -20.14
CA VAL A 6 -8.45 10.60 -19.21
C VAL A 6 -8.42 12.12 -19.22
N LEU A 7 -7.24 12.73 -19.35
CA LEU A 7 -7.09 14.19 -19.43
C LEU A 7 -7.71 14.75 -20.72
N GLU A 8 -7.53 14.08 -21.86
CA GLU A 8 -8.14 14.51 -23.11
C GLU A 8 -9.67 14.45 -23.05
N ILE A 9 -10.24 13.39 -22.45
CA ILE A 9 -11.68 13.29 -22.21
C ILE A 9 -12.14 14.42 -21.28
N CYS A 10 -11.46 14.66 -20.16
CA CYS A 10 -11.83 15.73 -19.23
C CYS A 10 -11.74 17.13 -19.87
N ARG A 11 -10.79 17.34 -20.77
CA ARG A 11 -10.61 18.61 -21.51
C ARG A 11 -11.80 18.91 -22.41
N VAL A 12 -12.35 17.89 -23.08
CA VAL A 12 -13.51 18.01 -23.98
C VAL A 12 -14.82 18.04 -23.20
N GLU A 13 -15.03 17.06 -22.32
CA GLU A 13 -16.31 16.85 -21.62
C GLU A 13 -16.53 17.82 -20.44
N LYS A 14 -15.45 18.36 -19.86
CA LYS A 14 -15.48 19.27 -18.70
C LYS A 14 -16.42 18.79 -17.59
N PRO A 15 -16.19 17.57 -17.06
CA PRO A 15 -17.12 16.96 -16.12
C PRO A 15 -17.24 17.78 -14.84
N LYS A 16 -18.43 17.79 -14.24
CA LYS A 16 -18.65 18.39 -12.91
C LYS A 16 -17.88 17.63 -11.82
N GLY A 17 -17.66 16.34 -12.02
CA GLY A 17 -16.92 15.49 -11.09
C GLY A 17 -16.50 14.17 -11.73
N VAL A 18 -15.41 13.59 -11.24
CA VAL A 18 -14.85 12.31 -11.67
C VAL A 18 -14.77 11.35 -10.49
N ILE A 19 -15.26 10.12 -10.68
CA ILE A 19 -15.24 9.04 -9.70
C ILE A 19 -14.08 8.11 -10.05
N VAL A 20 -13.13 7.94 -9.13
CA VAL A 20 -11.94 7.08 -9.31
C VAL A 20 -12.01 5.80 -8.48
N GLN A 21 -12.99 5.67 -7.59
CA GLN A 21 -13.04 4.63 -6.56
C GLN A 21 -13.58 3.28 -7.06
N TYR A 22 -14.30 3.26 -8.19
CA TYR A 22 -15.04 2.08 -8.66
C TYR A 22 -14.32 1.24 -9.72
N GLY A 23 -13.08 1.57 -10.08
CA GLY A 23 -12.33 0.83 -11.12
C GLY A 23 -11.13 0.04 -10.60
N GLY A 24 -11.02 -0.21 -9.30
CA GLY A 24 -9.88 -0.92 -8.70
C GLY A 24 -8.58 -0.09 -8.71
N GLN A 25 -7.42 -0.73 -8.76
CA GLN A 25 -6.11 -0.02 -8.66
C GLN A 25 -5.81 0.92 -9.81
N THR A 26 -6.26 0.60 -11.03
CA THR A 26 -5.91 1.37 -12.22
C THR A 26 -6.28 2.85 -12.08
N PRO A 27 -7.52 3.23 -11.76
CA PRO A 27 -7.87 4.64 -11.52
C PRO A 27 -7.30 5.20 -10.21
N LEU A 28 -7.16 4.39 -9.14
CA LEU A 28 -6.58 4.87 -7.88
C LEU A 28 -5.13 5.34 -8.06
N LYS A 29 -4.33 4.63 -8.86
CA LYS A 29 -2.96 5.04 -9.23
C LYS A 29 -2.90 6.35 -10.02
N LEU A 30 -3.95 6.67 -10.78
CA LEU A 30 -4.03 7.90 -11.56
C LEU A 30 -4.56 9.08 -10.75
N ALA A 31 -5.21 8.84 -9.60
CA ALA A 31 -5.97 9.85 -8.86
C ALA A 31 -5.14 11.09 -8.47
N ARG A 32 -3.93 10.91 -7.94
CA ARG A 32 -3.04 12.03 -7.59
C ARG A 32 -2.65 12.88 -8.82
N ALA A 33 -2.33 12.22 -9.93
CA ALA A 33 -1.92 12.93 -11.15
C ALA A 33 -3.09 13.65 -11.82
N LEU A 34 -4.29 13.07 -11.77
CA LEU A 34 -5.52 13.69 -12.22
C LEU A 34 -5.88 14.93 -11.39
N GLU A 35 -5.79 14.84 -10.06
CA GLU A 35 -6.01 15.98 -9.16
C GLU A 35 -4.98 17.09 -9.40
N ALA A 36 -3.70 16.75 -9.55
CA ALA A 36 -2.65 17.71 -9.87
C ALA A 36 -2.88 18.41 -11.22
N ALA A 37 -3.53 17.75 -12.17
CA ALA A 37 -3.94 18.30 -13.46
C ALA A 37 -5.26 19.10 -13.40
N GLY A 38 -5.89 19.24 -12.22
CA GLY A 38 -7.11 20.00 -12.01
C GLY A 38 -8.41 19.25 -12.31
N VAL A 39 -8.35 17.93 -12.47
CA VAL A 39 -9.57 17.11 -12.66
C VAL A 39 -10.38 17.09 -11.35
N PRO A 40 -11.69 17.39 -11.39
CA PRO A 40 -12.51 17.49 -10.18
C PRO A 40 -12.87 16.10 -9.65
N ILE A 41 -11.97 15.48 -8.88
CA ILE A 41 -12.26 14.19 -8.25
C ILE A 41 -13.26 14.38 -7.10
N ILE A 42 -14.32 13.58 -7.09
CA ILE A 42 -15.38 13.60 -6.08
C ILE A 42 -15.41 12.29 -5.27
N GLY A 43 -15.96 12.33 -4.06
CA GLY A 43 -15.96 11.21 -3.11
C GLY A 43 -14.74 11.24 -2.18
N THR A 44 -14.12 10.08 -1.95
CA THR A 44 -12.87 9.99 -1.19
C THR A 44 -11.74 10.70 -1.93
N SER A 45 -11.05 11.63 -1.26
CA SER A 45 -9.97 12.40 -1.88
C SER A 45 -8.77 11.52 -2.25
N PRO A 46 -7.97 11.92 -3.26
CA PRO A 46 -6.71 11.24 -3.59
C PRO A 46 -5.75 11.12 -2.40
N ASP A 47 -5.65 12.14 -1.54
CA ASP A 47 -4.83 12.06 -0.32
C ASP A 47 -5.35 11.00 0.69
N ALA A 48 -6.68 10.87 0.81
CA ALA A 48 -7.28 9.89 1.71
C ALA A 48 -7.14 8.46 1.15
N ILE A 49 -7.28 8.29 -0.17
CA ILE A 49 -6.97 7.02 -0.87
C ILE A 49 -5.51 6.65 -0.60
N ASP A 50 -4.61 7.59 -0.83
CA ASP A 50 -3.19 7.35 -0.65
C ASP A 50 -2.80 7.01 0.79
N ARG A 51 -3.42 7.68 1.77
CA ARG A 51 -3.23 7.37 3.19
C ARG A 51 -3.60 5.92 3.54
N ALA A 52 -4.54 5.32 2.80
CA ALA A 52 -4.96 3.94 2.99
C ALA A 52 -4.09 2.93 2.22
N GLU A 53 -3.60 3.31 1.04
CA GLU A 53 -2.75 2.47 0.17
C GLU A 53 -1.27 2.45 0.63
N ASP A 54 -0.78 3.57 1.15
CA ASP A 54 0.56 3.71 1.71
C ASP A 54 0.60 3.12 3.12
N ARG A 55 1.41 2.08 3.31
CA ARG A 55 1.48 1.33 4.56
C ARG A 55 2.02 2.15 5.72
N GLU A 56 2.97 3.06 5.47
CA GLU A 56 3.54 3.93 6.50
C GLU A 56 2.52 4.97 6.94
N ARG A 57 1.84 5.62 5.98
CA ARG A 57 0.77 6.58 6.29
C ARG A 57 -0.40 5.91 7.01
N PHE A 58 -0.72 4.67 6.64
CA PHE A 58 -1.75 3.90 7.32
C PHE A 58 -1.35 3.55 8.75
N GLN A 59 -0.13 3.07 8.98
CA GLN A 59 0.43 2.80 10.30
C GLN A 59 0.33 4.04 11.20
N GLN A 60 0.83 5.19 10.74
CA GLN A 60 0.77 6.47 11.46
C GLN A 60 -0.67 6.89 11.78
N MET A 61 -1.62 6.64 10.87
CA MET A 61 -3.04 6.94 11.10
C MET A 61 -3.60 6.08 12.24
N VAL A 62 -3.29 4.78 12.25
CA VAL A 62 -3.80 3.84 13.27
C VAL A 62 -3.19 4.14 14.63
N GLU A 63 -1.90 4.48 14.69
CA GLU A 63 -1.22 4.97 15.90
C GLU A 63 -1.87 6.25 16.44
N ARG A 64 -2.11 7.24 15.56
CA ARG A 64 -2.76 8.50 15.93
C ARG A 64 -4.16 8.28 16.49
N LEU A 65 -4.87 7.26 16.02
CA LEU A 65 -6.20 6.88 16.50
C LEU A 65 -6.17 5.99 17.75
N ASN A 66 -4.98 5.64 18.26
CA ASN A 66 -4.79 4.74 19.40
C ASN A 66 -5.49 3.38 19.21
N LEU A 67 -5.43 2.87 17.98
CA LEU A 67 -5.95 1.55 17.62
C LEU A 67 -4.83 0.52 17.67
N ARG A 68 -5.19 -0.77 17.78
CA ARG A 68 -4.22 -1.85 17.92
C ARG A 68 -3.74 -2.33 16.55
N GLN A 69 -2.43 -2.56 16.43
CA GLN A 69 -1.80 -3.27 15.32
C GLN A 69 -0.86 -4.35 15.86
N PRO A 70 -0.57 -5.40 15.07
CA PRO A 70 0.57 -6.27 15.34
C PRO A 70 1.87 -5.45 15.40
N PRO A 71 2.88 -5.90 16.17
CA PRO A 71 4.21 -5.34 16.04
C PRO A 71 4.66 -5.39 14.57
N ASN A 72 5.04 -4.23 14.03
CA ASN A 72 5.32 -4.10 12.61
C ASN A 72 6.36 -3.01 12.31
N ALA A 73 6.89 -3.03 11.09
CA ALA A 73 7.84 -2.04 10.61
C ALA A 73 7.77 -1.88 9.10
N THR A 74 7.82 -0.63 8.65
CA THR A 74 7.97 -0.30 7.23
C THR A 74 9.46 -0.21 6.88
N VAL A 75 9.89 -0.91 5.83
CA VAL A 75 11.29 -1.03 5.44
C VAL A 75 11.49 -0.71 3.95
N ARG A 76 12.64 -0.11 3.64
CA ARG A 76 13.01 0.36 2.28
C ARG A 76 14.27 -0.30 1.72
N SER A 77 14.90 -1.17 2.49
CA SER A 77 16.06 -1.96 2.06
C SER A 77 16.07 -3.33 2.72
N GLU A 78 16.82 -4.27 2.14
CA GLU A 78 17.03 -5.61 2.71
C GLU A 78 17.64 -5.54 4.11
N ASP A 79 18.65 -4.69 4.30
CA ASP A 79 19.30 -4.50 5.61
C ASP A 79 18.34 -3.96 6.67
N GLU A 80 17.44 -3.04 6.31
CA GLU A 80 16.38 -2.58 7.21
C GLU A 80 15.39 -3.69 7.54
N ALA A 81 15.01 -4.48 6.53
CA ALA A 81 14.10 -5.61 6.69
C ALA A 81 14.64 -6.64 7.68
N ILE A 82 15.91 -7.03 7.56
CA ILE A 82 16.54 -7.98 8.47
C ILE A 82 16.58 -7.43 9.91
N ARG A 83 17.01 -6.17 10.08
CA ARG A 83 17.05 -5.52 11.41
C ARG A 83 15.66 -5.41 12.04
N ALA A 84 14.64 -5.09 11.25
CA ALA A 84 13.27 -5.00 11.71
C ALA A 84 12.72 -6.38 12.07
N ALA A 85 12.97 -7.40 11.24
CA ALA A 85 12.56 -8.77 11.47
C ALA A 85 13.10 -9.34 12.78
N SER A 86 14.38 -9.08 13.10
CA SER A 86 14.97 -9.49 14.38
C SER A 86 14.30 -8.84 15.60
N LYS A 87 13.73 -7.64 15.45
CA LYS A 87 13.02 -6.93 16.53
C LYS A 87 11.58 -7.39 16.69
N ILE A 88 10.90 -7.66 15.57
CA ILE A 88 9.49 -8.07 15.55
C ILE A 88 9.34 -9.55 15.92
N GLY A 89 10.22 -10.41 15.39
CA GLY A 89 10.19 -11.85 15.58
C GLY A 89 9.32 -12.58 14.55
N TYR A 90 9.80 -13.73 14.09
CA TYR A 90 9.12 -14.63 13.16
C TYR A 90 8.01 -15.45 13.85
N PRO A 91 7.00 -15.94 13.09
CA PRO A 91 6.76 -15.70 11.67
C PRO A 91 6.28 -14.27 11.35
N LEU A 92 6.61 -13.77 10.16
CA LEU A 92 6.23 -12.45 9.67
C LEU A 92 5.36 -12.56 8.44
N VAL A 93 4.42 -11.63 8.28
CA VAL A 93 3.72 -11.39 7.01
C VAL A 93 4.38 -10.23 6.30
N VAL A 94 4.88 -10.47 5.10
CA VAL A 94 5.48 -9.45 4.25
C VAL A 94 4.43 -8.88 3.31
N ARG A 95 4.19 -7.56 3.40
CA ARG A 95 3.10 -6.88 2.70
C ARG A 95 3.63 -5.68 1.89
N PRO A 96 3.70 -5.77 0.55
CA PRO A 96 4.09 -4.63 -0.28
C PRO A 96 2.98 -3.56 -0.31
N SER A 97 3.39 -2.30 -0.49
CA SER A 97 2.47 -1.17 -0.68
C SER A 97 1.93 -1.11 -2.12
N TYR A 98 0.76 -0.49 -2.33
CA TYR A 98 0.14 -0.27 -3.66
C TYR A 98 -0.16 -1.55 -4.48
N VAL A 99 -0.47 -2.65 -3.79
CA VAL A 99 -0.87 -3.94 -4.39
C VAL A 99 -2.22 -4.40 -3.85
N LEU A 100 -3.10 -4.89 -4.74
CA LEU A 100 -4.38 -5.53 -4.36
C LEU A 100 -4.35 -7.05 -4.51
N GLY A 101 -5.13 -7.69 -3.63
CA GLY A 101 -5.48 -9.11 -3.70
C GLY A 101 -4.38 -10.05 -3.20
N GLY A 102 -3.59 -9.62 -2.22
CA GLY A 102 -2.51 -10.45 -1.64
C GLY A 102 -1.36 -10.78 -2.59
N ARG A 103 -1.30 -10.13 -3.77
CA ARG A 103 -0.24 -10.37 -4.73
C ARG A 103 1.12 -10.01 -4.12
N ALA A 104 2.05 -10.96 -4.21
CA ALA A 104 3.35 -10.89 -3.57
C ALA A 104 3.28 -10.65 -2.05
N MET A 105 2.21 -11.06 -1.35
CA MET A 105 2.27 -11.23 0.11
C MET A 105 2.79 -12.62 0.42
N GLU A 106 3.69 -12.74 1.40
CA GLU A 106 4.27 -14.01 1.80
C GLU A 106 4.40 -14.07 3.33
N ILE A 107 4.17 -15.25 3.91
CA ILE A 107 4.51 -15.52 5.31
C ILE A 107 5.90 -16.10 5.31
N VAL A 108 6.81 -15.44 6.02
CA VAL A 108 8.20 -15.87 6.18
C VAL A 108 8.43 -16.34 7.61
N TYR A 109 9.07 -17.48 7.76
CA TYR A 109 9.34 -18.14 9.04
C TYR A 109 10.78 -17.93 9.51
N GLU A 110 11.67 -17.55 8.61
CA GLU A 110 13.08 -17.33 8.91
C GLU A 110 13.72 -16.26 8.01
N GLU A 111 14.94 -15.86 8.37
CA GLU A 111 15.68 -14.80 7.67
C GLU A 111 16.01 -15.15 6.23
N GLU A 112 16.31 -16.43 5.93
CA GLU A 112 16.63 -16.85 4.57
C GLU A 112 15.44 -16.70 3.62
N GLU A 113 14.23 -17.03 4.09
CA GLU A 113 12.99 -16.82 3.35
C GLU A 113 12.71 -15.33 3.10
N LEU A 114 12.91 -14.49 4.13
CA LEU A 114 12.79 -13.04 3.98
C LEU A 114 13.75 -12.51 2.91
N LYS A 115 15.03 -12.91 2.95
CA LYS A 115 16.02 -12.49 1.94
C LYS A 115 15.66 -12.98 0.54
N ARG A 116 15.09 -14.18 0.41
CA ARG A 116 14.63 -14.71 -0.88
C ARG A 116 13.47 -13.88 -1.42
N TYR A 117 12.46 -13.63 -0.59
CA TYR A 117 11.32 -12.80 -0.94
C TYR A 117 11.73 -11.40 -1.44
N LEU A 118 12.63 -10.73 -0.71
CA LEU A 118 13.07 -9.36 -1.06
C LEU A 118 13.93 -9.30 -2.32
N ARG A 119 14.54 -10.42 -2.72
CA ARG A 119 15.30 -10.52 -3.98
C ARG A 119 14.39 -10.86 -5.17
N ASP A 120 13.45 -11.78 -4.98
CA ASP A 120 12.73 -12.42 -6.07
C ASP A 120 11.33 -11.83 -6.31
N ALA A 121 10.61 -11.48 -5.25
CA ALA A 121 9.20 -11.09 -5.33
C ALA A 121 8.99 -9.57 -5.41
N VAL A 122 9.80 -8.80 -4.68
CA VAL A 122 9.64 -7.34 -4.57
C VAL A 122 11.01 -6.67 -4.49
N LYS A 123 11.38 -5.91 -5.54
CA LYS A 123 12.48 -4.95 -5.40
C LYS A 123 12.04 -3.82 -4.49
N VAL A 124 12.48 -3.87 -3.24
CA VAL A 124 12.24 -2.78 -2.31
C VAL A 124 12.94 -1.52 -2.82
N SER A 125 12.21 -0.43 -2.91
CA SER A 125 12.74 0.89 -3.26
C SER A 125 12.11 1.94 -2.37
N ASN A 126 12.66 3.16 -2.39
CA ASN A 126 12.09 4.29 -1.65
C ASN A 126 10.63 4.58 -2.05
N ASP A 127 10.29 4.34 -3.31
CA ASP A 127 8.96 4.58 -3.86
C ASP A 127 7.98 3.43 -3.58
N SER A 128 8.47 2.30 -3.05
CA SER A 128 7.66 1.11 -2.80
C SER A 128 8.10 0.42 -1.52
N PRO A 129 7.79 1.02 -0.36
CA PRO A 129 8.11 0.44 0.94
C PRO A 129 7.33 -0.85 1.17
N VAL A 130 7.94 -1.76 1.93
CA VAL A 130 7.34 -3.04 2.33
C VAL A 130 7.07 -3.00 3.82
N LEU A 131 5.91 -3.49 4.24
CA LEU A 131 5.54 -3.62 5.64
C LEU A 131 5.82 -5.06 6.09
N LEU A 132 6.52 -5.20 7.21
CA LEU A 132 6.69 -6.46 7.93
C LEU A 132 5.76 -6.43 9.13
N ASP A 133 4.78 -7.34 9.21
CA ASP A 133 3.93 -7.52 10.39
C ASP A 133 4.25 -8.84 11.07
N HIS A 134 4.17 -8.87 12.40
CA HIS A 134 4.11 -10.12 13.13
C HIS A 134 2.84 -10.91 12.73
N PHE A 135 3.01 -12.18 12.37
CA PHE A 135 1.89 -13.02 12.00
C PHE A 135 1.04 -13.37 13.22
N LEU A 136 -0.27 -13.13 13.12
CA LEU A 136 -1.22 -13.42 14.19
C LEU A 136 -1.71 -14.87 14.10
N ASN A 137 -1.05 -15.76 14.86
CA ASN A 137 -1.45 -17.16 14.95
C ASN A 137 -2.86 -17.32 15.51
N CYS A 138 -3.64 -18.23 14.91
CA CYS A 138 -5.00 -18.59 15.34
C CYS A 138 -5.97 -17.40 15.45
N ALA A 139 -5.75 -16.35 14.67
CA ALA A 139 -6.67 -15.21 14.60
C ALA A 139 -7.92 -15.53 13.77
N ILE A 140 -9.01 -14.83 14.07
CA ILE A 140 -10.22 -14.82 13.23
C ILE A 140 -10.14 -13.57 12.35
N GLU A 141 -10.19 -13.76 11.03
CA GLU A 141 -10.27 -12.68 10.06
C GLU A 141 -11.74 -12.26 9.85
N MET A 142 -11.99 -10.96 9.73
CA MET A 142 -13.33 -10.40 9.56
C MET A 142 -13.27 -9.18 8.64
N ASP A 143 -14.17 -9.12 7.66
CA ASP A 143 -14.39 -7.98 6.78
C ASP A 143 -15.64 -7.19 7.20
N VAL A 144 -15.58 -5.86 7.11
CA VAL A 144 -16.66 -4.91 7.50
C VAL A 144 -17.02 -4.01 6.33
#